data_AF-A0A2M7T7G0-F1
#
_entry.id   AF-A0A2M7T7G0-F1
#
_cell.length_a   1.000
_cell.length_b   1.000
_cell.length_c   1.000
_cell.angle_alpha   90.00
_cell.angle_beta   90.00
_cell.angle_gamma   90.00
#
_symmetry.space_group_name_H-M   'P 1'
#
loop_
_entity.id
_entity.type
_entity.pdbx_description
1 polymer ?
#
loop_
_entity_poly.entity_id
_entity_poly.type
_entity_poly.pdbx_seq_one_letter_code
_entity_poly.pdbx_strand_id
1 'polypeptide(L)'
;MKLSRFSRITPALLLINALLLVYTAWLKYNGDACPSCNDLSSFEINGIYIASVGAFASLVLAGLYIATSFRKGLKLLLFILSAVFASLASYLQVIQFYSADDYCYFCLAAAVLFYIAFCAISFEVLIMPRLLIAMKTTTSEA
;
A
#
# COMPACT_ATOMS: atom_id res chain seq x y z
N MET A 1 -16.59 -20.05 0.69
CA MET A 1 -15.18 -19.84 1.07
C MET A 1 -15.18 -18.92 2.29
N LYS A 2 -14.94 -19.43 3.50
CA LYS A 2 -14.95 -18.59 4.72
C LYS A 2 -13.81 -17.58 4.61
N LEU A 3 -14.14 -16.28 4.51
CA LEU A 3 -13.17 -15.19 4.64
C LEU A 3 -12.46 -15.37 5.99
N SER A 4 -11.15 -15.63 5.97
CA SER A 4 -10.36 -15.63 7.20
C SER A 4 -10.39 -14.23 7.82
N ARG A 5 -10.21 -14.10 9.14
CA ARG A 5 -10.12 -12.78 9.80
C ARG A 5 -9.04 -11.89 9.19
N PHE A 6 -7.96 -12.49 8.68
CA PHE A 6 -6.90 -11.81 7.93
C PHE A 6 -7.42 -11.04 6.71
N SER A 7 -8.43 -11.57 6.04
CA SER A 7 -9.00 -10.96 4.84
C SER A 7 -9.70 -9.61 5.08
N ARG A 8 -10.07 -9.29 6.33
CA ARG A 8 -10.69 -7.99 6.66
C ARG A 8 -9.68 -6.92 7.06
N ILE A 9 -8.47 -7.32 7.49
CA ILE A 9 -7.47 -6.41 8.04
C ILE A 9 -6.77 -5.64 6.91
N THR A 10 -6.38 -6.33 5.84
CA THR A 10 -5.71 -5.73 4.67
C THR A 10 -6.49 -4.60 4.02
N PRO A 11 -7.80 -4.73 3.67
CA PRO A 11 -8.56 -3.62 3.10
C PRO A 11 -8.75 -2.48 4.11
N ALA A 12 -8.89 -2.76 5.40
CA ALA A 12 -8.97 -1.72 6.42
C ALA A 12 -7.67 -0.91 6.53
N LEU A 13 -6.51 -1.56 6.48
CA LEU A 13 -5.19 -0.90 6.43
C LEU A 13 -5.07 0.03 5.21
N LEU A 14 -5.52 -0.43 4.03
CA LEU A 14 -5.50 0.37 2.81
C LEU A 14 -6.44 1.59 2.91
N LEU A 15 -7.61 1.45 3.55
CA LEU A 15 -8.51 2.57 3.79
C LEU A 15 -7.91 3.60 4.77
N ILE A 16 -7.28 3.13 5.85
CA ILE A 16 -6.55 4.01 6.78
C ILE A 16 -5.43 4.75 6.05
N ASN A 17 -4.69 4.06 5.17
CA ASN A 17 -3.65 4.69 4.36
C ASN A 17 -4.21 5.75 3.41
N ALA A 18 -5.36 5.50 2.79
CA ALA A 18 -6.04 6.49 1.95
C ALA A 18 -6.41 7.74 2.74
N LEU A 19 -6.97 7.59 3.94
CA LEU A 19 -7.31 8.72 4.82
C LEU A 19 -6.08 9.52 5.24
N LEU A 20 -4.99 8.83 5.60
CA LEU A 20 -3.72 9.48 5.93
C LEU A 20 -3.19 10.31 4.76
N LEU A 21 -3.26 9.78 3.53
CA LEU A 21 -2.80 10.48 2.32
C LEU A 21 -3.71 11.66 1.94
N VAL A 22 -5.03 11.54 2.11
CA VAL A 22 -5.95 12.67 1.95
C VAL A 22 -5.67 13.76 2.97
N TYR A 23 -5.45 13.39 4.23
CA TYR A 23 -5.07 14.33 5.28
C TYR A 23 -3.72 15.01 4.98
N THR A 24 -2.75 14.26 4.46
CA THR A 24 -1.45 14.79 4.03
C THR A 24 -1.61 15.78 2.87
N ALA A 25 -2.47 15.47 1.89
CA ALA A 25 -2.78 16.37 0.78
C ALA A 25 -3.44 17.66 1.28
N TRP A 26 -4.36 17.56 2.25
CA TRP A 26 -5.00 18.70 2.89
C TRP A 26 -4.02 19.61 3.63
N LEU A 27 -3.12 19.03 4.44
CA LEU A 27 -2.08 19.79 5.13
C LEU A 27 -1.18 20.54 4.13
N LYS A 28 -0.81 19.89 3.02
CA LYS A 28 -0.01 20.51 1.95
C LYS A 28 -0.75 21.65 1.25
N TYR A 29 -2.07 21.50 1.06
CA TYR A 29 -2.90 22.54 0.46
C TYR A 29 -3.00 23.80 1.32
N ASN A 30 -3.07 23.64 2.64
CA ASN A 30 -3.19 24.77 3.58
C ASN A 30 -1.84 25.41 3.96
N GLY A 31 -0.70 24.84 3.53
CA GLY A 31 0.62 25.37 3.87
C GLY A 31 1.10 25.01 5.28
N ASP A 32 0.36 24.18 6.01
CA ASP A 32 0.66 23.74 7.38
C ASP A 32 1.54 22.48 7.44
N ALA A 33 1.93 21.93 6.28
CA ALA A 33 2.71 20.70 6.19
C ALA A 33 4.23 20.93 6.17
N CYS A 34 4.98 19.95 6.72
CA CYS A 34 6.44 19.84 6.79
C CYS A 34 7.23 20.73 5.80
N PRO A 35 8.21 21.53 6.28
CA PRO A 35 9.01 22.42 5.41
C PRO A 35 9.65 21.69 4.21
N SER A 36 9.97 20.42 4.39
CA SER A 36 10.68 19.53 3.44
C SER A 36 9.78 18.97 2.34
N CYS A 37 8.47 19.24 2.38
CA CYS A 37 7.50 18.72 1.42
C CYS A 37 7.26 19.62 0.20
N ASN A 38 7.65 20.89 0.25
CA ASN A 38 7.46 21.85 -0.84
C ASN A 38 8.71 22.01 -1.73
N ASP A 39 9.88 21.57 -1.26
CA ASP A 39 11.17 21.74 -1.93
C ASP A 39 11.68 20.45 -2.61
N LEU A 40 10.79 19.70 -3.28
CA LEU A 40 11.22 18.71 -4.28
C LEU A 40 11.67 19.44 -5.56
N SER A 41 12.76 20.20 -5.47
CA SER A 41 13.33 21.01 -6.55
C SER A 41 13.66 20.21 -7.83
N SER A 42 13.74 18.88 -7.73
CA SER A 42 14.06 17.98 -8.84
C SER A 42 12.84 17.52 -9.64
N PHE A 43 11.63 17.68 -9.12
CA PHE A 43 10.38 17.34 -9.80
C PHE A 43 9.37 18.46 -9.55
N GLU A 44 8.97 19.20 -10.59
CA GLU A 44 7.83 20.15 -10.56
C GLU A 44 6.46 19.45 -10.33
N ILE A 45 6.45 18.30 -9.66
CA ILE A 45 5.25 17.58 -9.29
C ILE A 45 4.87 18.07 -7.90
N ASN A 46 3.83 18.91 -7.86
CA ASN A 46 3.29 19.43 -6.61
C ASN A 46 2.93 18.26 -5.66
N GLY A 47 3.46 18.32 -4.44
CA GLY A 47 3.35 17.26 -3.44
C GLY A 47 1.92 16.89 -3.05
N ILE A 48 0.94 17.74 -3.37
CA ILE A 48 -0.51 17.47 -3.26
C ILE A 48 -0.93 16.38 -4.26
N TYR A 49 -0.45 16.44 -5.51
CA TYR A 49 -0.77 15.43 -6.53
C TYR A 49 -0.22 14.06 -6.16
N ILE A 50 1.00 14.00 -5.61
CA ILE A 50 1.59 12.73 -5.18
C ILE A 50 0.73 12.10 -4.07
N ALA A 51 0.30 12.90 -3.09
CA ALA A 51 -0.55 12.42 -2.00
C ALA A 51 -1.93 11.97 -2.50
N SER A 52 -2.56 12.72 -3.41
CA SER A 52 -3.88 12.36 -3.96
C SER A 52 -3.83 11.11 -4.85
N VAL A 53 -2.79 10.96 -5.68
CA VAL A 53 -2.55 9.74 -6.47
C VAL A 53 -2.33 8.54 -5.55
N GLY A 54 -1.55 8.69 -4.48
CA GLY A 54 -1.37 7.63 -3.48
C GLY A 54 -2.67 7.24 -2.75
N ALA A 55 -3.51 8.23 -2.42
CA ALA A 55 -4.82 7.97 -1.83
C ALA A 55 -5.71 7.19 -2.79
N PHE A 56 -5.75 7.60 -4.06
CA PHE A 56 -6.47 6.89 -5.11
C PHE A 56 -5.95 5.46 -5.31
N ALA A 57 -4.62 5.27 -5.34
CA ALA A 57 -4.01 3.95 -5.42
C ALA A 57 -4.41 3.04 -4.25
N SER A 58 -4.47 3.59 -3.03
CA SER A 58 -4.92 2.85 -1.84
C SER A 58 -6.38 2.41 -1.96
N LEU A 59 -7.26 3.29 -2.45
CA LEU A 59 -8.67 2.96 -2.71
C LEU A 59 -8.83 1.91 -3.80
N VAL A 60 -8.07 2.01 -4.89
CA VAL A 60 -8.06 1.02 -5.97
C VAL A 60 -7.61 -0.34 -5.45
N LEU A 61 -6.53 -0.39 -4.66
CA LEU A 61 -6.09 -1.65 -4.04
C LEU A 61 -7.16 -2.23 -3.10
N ALA A 62 -7.81 -1.41 -2.29
CA ALA A 62 -8.86 -1.87 -1.38
C ALA A 62 -10.07 -2.43 -2.15
N GLY A 63 -10.53 -1.73 -3.19
CA GLY A 63 -11.61 -2.17 -4.06
C GLY A 63 -11.25 -3.44 -4.82
N LEU A 64 -10.03 -3.51 -5.36
CA LEU A 64 -9.54 -4.69 -6.06
C LEU A 64 -9.43 -5.89 -5.12
N TYR A 65 -8.95 -5.67 -3.89
CA TYR A 65 -8.89 -6.69 -2.85
C TYR A 65 -10.29 -7.28 -2.58
N ILE A 66 -11.30 -6.44 -2.40
CA ILE A 66 -12.70 -6.89 -2.24
C ILE A 66 -13.19 -7.64 -3.48
N ALA A 67 -12.87 -7.15 -4.68
CA ALA A 67 -13.25 -7.79 -5.94
C ALA A 67 -12.60 -9.18 -6.14
N THR A 68 -11.40 -9.42 -5.57
CA THR A 68 -10.77 -10.75 -5.62
C THR A 68 -11.60 -11.84 -4.92
N SER A 69 -12.50 -11.45 -4.00
CA SER A 69 -13.45 -12.37 -3.36
C SER A 69 -14.44 -12.97 -4.37
N PHE A 70 -14.72 -12.26 -5.47
CA PHE A 70 -15.65 -12.69 -6.50
C PHE A 70 -14.93 -13.32 -7.71
N ARG A 71 -13.74 -12.83 -8.05
CA ARG A 71 -12.98 -13.30 -9.22
C ARG A 71 -11.56 -13.72 -8.84
N LYS A 72 -11.28 -15.02 -8.93
CA LYS A 72 -9.95 -15.62 -8.62
C LYS A 72 -8.81 -15.06 -9.48
N GLY A 73 -9.09 -14.66 -10.73
CA GLY A 73 -8.09 -14.11 -11.65
C GLY A 73 -7.51 -12.76 -11.24
N LEU A 74 -8.19 -12.00 -10.37
CA LEU A 74 -7.73 -10.68 -9.95
C LEU A 74 -6.63 -10.73 -8.88
N LYS A 75 -6.34 -11.90 -8.30
CA LYS A 75 -5.30 -12.05 -7.26
C LYS A 75 -3.90 -11.71 -7.76
N LEU A 76 -3.58 -12.13 -8.98
CA LEU A 76 -2.28 -11.82 -9.59
C LEU A 76 -2.16 -10.32 -9.87
N LEU A 77 -3.23 -9.70 -10.40
CA LEU A 77 -3.26 -8.26 -10.64
C LEU A 77 -3.10 -7.46 -9.35
N LEU A 78 -3.81 -7.85 -8.29
CA LEU A 78 -3.68 -7.25 -6.96
C LEU A 78 -2.25 -7.33 -6.44
N PHE A 79 -1.62 -8.50 -6.54
CA PHE A 79 -0.23 -8.70 -6.13
C PHE A 79 0.72 -7.77 -6.90
N ILE A 80 0.64 -7.76 -8.24
CA ILE A 80 1.50 -6.91 -9.08
C ILE A 80 1.30 -5.42 -8.75
N LEU A 81 0.06 -4.95 -8.68
CA LEU A 81 -0.23 -3.54 -8.35
C LEU A 81 0.28 -3.16 -6.96
N SER A 82 0.10 -4.03 -5.96
CA SER A 82 0.60 -3.77 -4.60
C SER A 82 2.13 -3.66 -4.57
N ALA A 83 2.84 -4.48 -5.34
CA ALA A 83 4.30 -4.42 -5.47
C ALA A 83 4.76 -3.11 -6.13
N VAL A 84 4.08 -2.70 -7.20
CA VAL A 84 4.37 -1.44 -7.91
C VAL A 84 4.17 -0.24 -6.99
N PHE A 85 3.06 -0.18 -6.25
CA PHE A 85 2.79 0.94 -5.35
C PHE A 85 3.74 0.99 -4.15
N ALA A 86 4.09 -0.15 -3.55
CA ALA A 86 5.09 -0.20 -2.49
C ALA A 86 6.48 0.24 -2.97
N SER A 87 6.87 -0.18 -4.17
CA SER A 87 8.14 0.23 -4.80
C SER A 87 8.16 1.72 -5.11
N LEU A 88 7.08 2.25 -5.71
CA LEU A 88 6.96 3.68 -6.02
C LEU A 88 6.98 4.54 -4.75
N ALA A 89 6.28 4.10 -3.69
CA ALA A 89 6.30 4.80 -2.40
C ALA A 89 7.72 4.86 -1.81
N SER A 90 8.48 3.76 -1.88
CA SER A 90 9.89 3.75 -1.42
C SER A 90 10.79 4.63 -2.27
N TYR A 91 10.62 4.60 -3.60
CA TYR A 91 11.37 5.47 -4.50
C TYR A 91 11.13 6.95 -4.18
N LEU A 92 9.87 7.33 -3.93
CA LEU A 92 9.53 8.70 -3.52
C LEU A 92 10.15 9.08 -2.16
N GLN A 93 10.24 8.15 -1.20
CA GLN A 93 10.94 8.41 0.07
C GLN A 93 12.43 8.65 -0.13
N VAL A 94 13.08 7.88 -1.02
CA VAL A 94 14.50 8.06 -1.33
C VAL A 94 14.74 9.41 -1.98
N ILE A 95 13.91 9.81 -2.95
CA ILE A 95 14.02 11.14 -3.58
C ILE A 95 13.83 12.24 -2.54
N GLN A 96 12.81 12.14 -1.68
CA GLN A 96 12.57 13.14 -0.63
C GLN A 96 13.78 13.34 0.27
N PHE A 97 14.44 12.25 0.66
CA PHE A 97 15.64 12.32 1.47
C PHE A 97 16.80 13.01 0.76
N TYR A 98 17.02 12.70 -0.53
CA TYR A 98 18.10 13.32 -1.30
C TYR A 98 17.86 14.79 -1.67
N SER A 99 16.59 15.19 -1.86
CA SER A 99 16.26 16.55 -2.31
C SER A 99 16.10 17.54 -1.16
N ALA A 100 15.56 17.11 -0.02
CA ALA A 100 15.15 18.02 1.05
C ALA A 100 15.91 17.80 2.38
N ASP A 101 16.85 16.86 2.45
CA ASP A 101 17.63 16.47 3.64
C ASP A 101 16.79 16.15 4.89
N ASP A 102 15.49 15.91 4.72
CA ASP A 102 14.54 15.69 5.80
C ASP A 102 13.35 14.85 5.33
N TYR A 103 12.67 14.22 6.28
CA TYR A 103 11.62 13.23 6.01
C TYR A 103 10.25 13.80 6.34
N CYS A 104 9.31 13.66 5.42
CA CYS A 104 7.92 13.84 5.77
C CYS A 104 7.41 12.59 6.52
N TYR A 105 7.23 12.72 7.84
CA TYR A 105 6.71 11.64 8.69
C TYR A 105 5.40 11.02 8.16
N PHE A 106 4.50 11.84 7.61
CA PHE A 106 3.25 11.34 7.04
C PHE A 106 3.47 10.52 5.76
N CYS A 107 4.37 10.95 4.88
CA CYS A 107 4.70 10.19 3.66
C CYS A 107 5.46 8.90 3.99
N LEU A 108 6.36 8.93 4.97
CA LEU A 108 7.05 7.74 5.48
C LEU A 108 6.05 6.73 6.07
N ALA A 109 5.13 7.20 6.91
CA ALA A 109 4.07 6.36 7.47
C ALA A 109 3.20 5.72 6.37
N ALA A 110 2.86 6.48 5.32
CA ALA A 110 2.11 5.93 4.19
C ALA A 110 2.91 4.88 3.40
N ALA A 111 4.22 5.09 3.20
CA ALA A 111 5.09 4.12 2.56
C ALA A 111 5.19 2.82 3.36
N VAL A 112 5.32 2.92 4.68
CA VAL A 112 5.31 1.77 5.60
C VAL A 112 3.98 1.01 5.51
N LEU A 113 2.84 1.72 5.48
CA LEU A 113 1.52 1.08 5.34
C LEU A 113 1.38 0.35 3.99
N PHE A 114 1.86 0.91 2.89
CA PHE A 114 1.91 0.20 1.60
C PHE A 114 2.77 -1.06 1.66
N TYR A 115 3.91 -1.01 2.35
CA TYR A 115 4.76 -2.19 2.54
C TYR A 115 4.09 -3.28 3.36
N ILE A 116 3.46 -2.92 4.49
CA ILE A 116 2.72 -3.87 5.32
C ILE A 116 1.57 -4.50 4.52
N ALA A 117 0.84 -3.70 3.75
CA ALA A 117 -0.22 -4.21 2.88
C ALA A 117 0.32 -5.16 1.80
N PHE A 118 1.45 -4.82 1.17
CA PHE A 118 2.12 -5.69 0.20
C PHE A 118 2.55 -7.02 0.83
N CYS A 119 3.16 -7.01 2.01
CA CYS A 119 3.53 -8.23 2.73
C CYS A 119 2.31 -9.08 3.08
N ALA A 120 1.21 -8.47 3.53
CA ALA A 120 -0.04 -9.17 3.84
C ALA A 120 -0.64 -9.83 2.59
N ILE A 121 -0.71 -9.10 1.46
CA ILE A 121 -1.19 -9.64 0.18
C ILE A 121 -0.28 -10.77 -0.30
N SER A 122 1.04 -10.60 -0.22
CA SER A 122 2.03 -11.61 -0.61
C SER A 122 1.87 -12.89 0.19
N PHE A 123 1.66 -12.78 1.50
CA PHE A 123 1.42 -13.92 2.37
C PHE A 123 0.16 -14.70 1.97
N GLU A 124 -0.93 -13.99 1.70
CA GLU A 124 -2.19 -14.63 1.28
C GLU A 124 -2.14 -15.26 -0.11
N VAL A 125 -1.43 -14.63 -1.06
CA VAL A 125 -1.36 -15.08 -2.45
C VAL A 125 -0.34 -16.21 -2.64
N LEU A 126 0.82 -16.14 -2.00
CA LEU A 126 1.93 -17.07 -2.25
C LEU A 126 2.05 -18.17 -1.17
N ILE A 127 1.94 -17.80 0.10
CA ILE A 127 2.29 -18.69 1.22
C ILE A 127 1.10 -19.56 1.62
N MET A 128 -0.08 -18.96 1.81
CA MET A 128 -1.28 -19.67 2.24
C MET A 128 -1.67 -20.88 1.35
N PRO A 129 -1.66 -20.80 0.00
CA PRO A 129 -1.98 -21.98 -0.82
C PRO A 129 -0.94 -23.10 -0.69
N ARG A 130 0.35 -22.77 -0.52
CA ARG A 130 1.41 -23.78 -0.35
C ARG A 130 1.29 -24.50 1.00
N LEU A 131 1.00 -23.76 2.07
CA LEU A 131 0.75 -24.32 3.40
C LEU A 131 -0.44 -25.28 3.42
N LEU A 132 -1.52 -24.95 2.71
CA LEU A 132 -2.68 -25.84 2.59
C LEU A 132 -2.35 -27.16 1.87
N ILE A 133 -1.50 -27.12 0.85
CA ILE A 133 -1.05 -28.33 0.14
C ILE A 133 -0.15 -29.19 1.05
N ALA A 134 0.78 -28.57 1.79
CA ALA A 134 1.66 -29.27 2.73
C ALA A 134 0.89 -29.92 3.89
N MET A 135 -0.14 -29.26 4.43
CA MET A 135 -0.97 -29.87 5.48
C MET A 135 -1.83 -31.03 4.95
N LYS A 136 -2.27 -30.98 3.69
CA LYS A 136 -3.11 -32.04 3.12
C LYS A 136 -2.32 -33.33 2.84
N THR A 137 -1.03 -33.21 2.51
CA THR A 137 -0.14 -34.35 2.24
C THR A 137 0.21 -35.11 3.52
N THR A 138 0.48 -34.41 4.62
CA THR A 138 0.78 -35.03 5.93
C THR A 138 -0.40 -35.79 6.55
N THR A 139 -1.64 -35.42 6.25
CA THR A 139 -2.83 -36.16 6.71
C THR A 139 -3.20 -37.38 5.85
N SER A 140 -2.55 -37.58 4.69
CA SER A 140 -2.83 -38.73 3.82
C SER A 140 -1.96 -39.95 4.15
N GLU A 141 -0.93 -39.77 4.98
CA GLU A 141 0.02 -40.82 5.39
C GLU A 141 -0.22 -41.31 6.84
N ALA A 142 -1.24 -40.78 7.51
CA ALA A 142 -1.70 -41.20 8.84
C ALA A 142 -3.08 -41.86 8.75
#